data_AF-A0A8T6N789-F1
#
_entry.id   AF-A0A8T6N789-F1
#
_cell.length_a   1.000
_cell.length_b   1.000
_cell.length_c   1.000
_cell.angle_alpha   90.00
_cell.angle_beta   90.00
_cell.angle_gamma   90.00
#
_symmetry.space_group_name_H-M   'P 1'
#
loop_
_entity.id
_entity.type
_entity.pdbx_description
1 polymer ?
#
loop_
_entity_poly.entity_id
_entity_poly.type
_entity_poly.pdbx_seq_one_letter_code
_entity_poly.pdbx_strand_id
1 'polypeptide(L)'
;MTRKSEKWEYRRIVGLIRKRVDASSCNTKEIIAYMRREFDHDPQPHEMERALMRCSRIHRVGSVEVDGEPVSVWASEWGPEFDGGMTKVRHD
;
A
#
# COMPACT_ATOMS: atom_id res chain seq x y z
N MET A 1 -2.50 -7.73 -29.69
CA MET A 1 -1.75 -7.23 -28.52
C MET A 1 -2.34 -7.89 -27.27
N THR A 2 -1.60 -8.81 -26.66
CA THR A 2 -2.13 -9.67 -25.59
C THR A 2 -2.10 -8.96 -24.24
N ARG A 3 -3.21 -9.04 -23.47
CA ARG A 3 -3.45 -8.61 -22.07
C ARG A 3 -2.45 -9.12 -21.01
N LYS A 4 -1.24 -9.51 -21.42
CA LYS A 4 -0.20 -10.13 -20.59
C LYS A 4 0.80 -9.10 -20.03
N SER A 5 0.96 -7.92 -20.63
CA SER A 5 1.85 -6.88 -20.06
C SER A 5 1.17 -6.00 -19.00
N GLU A 6 -0.16 -5.88 -19.01
CA GLU A 6 -0.93 -5.17 -17.96
C GLU A 6 -1.03 -5.95 -16.64
N LYS A 7 -0.74 -7.25 -16.68
CA LYS A 7 -0.68 -8.11 -15.50
C LYS A 7 0.74 -8.14 -14.95
N TRP A 8 1.22 -7.02 -14.42
CA TRP A 8 1.98 -7.18 -13.18
C TRP A 8 0.99 -7.75 -12.18
N GLU A 9 1.02 -9.07 -12.03
CA GLU A 9 0.03 -9.78 -11.24
C GLU A 9 0.02 -9.17 -9.85
N TYR A 10 -1.13 -8.62 -9.47
CA TYR A 10 -1.47 -8.12 -8.15
C TYR A 10 -0.75 -8.83 -6.99
N ARG A 11 -0.57 -10.15 -7.05
CA ARG A 11 0.20 -10.96 -6.09
C ARG A 11 1.67 -10.53 -5.95
N ARG A 12 2.33 -10.20 -7.06
CA ARG A 12 3.73 -9.74 -7.10
C ARG A 12 3.84 -8.35 -6.48
N ILE A 13 2.98 -7.41 -6.86
CA ILE A 13 2.94 -6.05 -6.26
C ILE A 13 2.74 -6.15 -4.74
N VAL A 14 1.77 -6.92 -4.28
CA VAL A 14 1.52 -7.14 -2.84
C VAL A 14 2.71 -7.79 -2.14
N GLY A 15 3.35 -8.78 -2.76
CA GLY A 15 4.53 -9.43 -2.18
C GLY A 15 5.73 -8.48 -2.01
N LEU A 16 5.92 -7.55 -2.95
CA LEU A 16 7.00 -6.57 -2.92
C LEU A 16 6.74 -5.45 -1.92
N ILE A 17 5.50 -4.95 -1.86
CA ILE A 17 5.10 -3.88 -0.94
C ILE A 17 5.10 -4.37 0.51
N ARG A 18 4.71 -5.63 0.76
CA ARG A 18 4.70 -6.20 2.11
C ARG A 18 6.01 -6.00 2.85
N LYS A 19 7.16 -6.26 2.21
CA LYS A 19 8.46 -6.04 2.85
C LYS A 19 8.68 -4.60 3.31
N ARG A 20 8.19 -3.63 2.53
CA ARG A 20 8.33 -2.20 2.84
C ARG A 20 7.39 -1.77 3.97
N VAL A 21 6.16 -2.25 3.96
CA VAL A 21 5.10 -1.88 4.92
C VAL A 21 5.21 -2.67 6.24
N ASP A 22 5.76 -3.89 6.19
CA ASP A 22 6.08 -4.70 7.38
C ASP A 22 7.20 -4.05 8.21
N ALA A 23 8.11 -3.30 7.58
CA ALA A 23 9.21 -2.63 8.27
C ALA A 23 8.76 -1.37 9.03
N SER A 24 7.90 -0.56 8.42
CA SER A 24 7.32 0.64 9.03
C SER A 24 6.04 1.05 8.28
N SER A 25 5.18 1.83 8.92
CA SER A 25 4.11 2.51 8.20
C SER A 25 4.70 3.41 7.11
N CYS A 26 3.96 3.58 6.02
CA CYS A 26 4.37 4.42 4.90
C CYS A 26 3.16 4.91 4.09
N ASN A 27 3.33 6.07 3.48
CA ASN A 27 2.29 6.67 2.65
C ASN A 27 2.35 6.17 1.19
N THR A 28 1.26 6.36 0.45
CA THR A 28 1.15 5.90 -0.96
C THR A 28 2.32 6.40 -1.83
N LYS A 29 2.76 7.65 -1.67
CA LYS A 29 3.89 8.22 -2.46
C LYS A 29 5.22 7.53 -2.14
N GLU A 30 5.49 7.25 -0.86
CA GLU A 30 6.70 6.51 -0.43
C GLU A 30 6.73 5.08 -0.98
N ILE A 31 5.58 4.41 -1.02
CA ILE A 31 5.48 3.05 -1.58
C ILE A 31 5.77 3.09 -3.09
N ILE A 32 5.23 4.06 -3.83
CA ILE A 32 5.53 4.24 -5.26
C ILE A 32 7.02 4.52 -5.49
N ALA A 33 7.61 5.43 -4.72
CA ALA A 33 9.03 5.74 -4.81
C ALA A 33 9.91 4.50 -4.56
N TYR A 34 9.54 3.68 -3.57
CA TYR A 34 10.19 2.40 -3.31
C TYR A 34 10.04 1.42 -4.50
N MET A 35 8.85 1.31 -5.08
CA MET A 35 8.62 0.45 -6.23
C MET A 35 9.45 0.87 -7.45
N ARG A 36 9.58 2.18 -7.67
CA ARG A 36 10.39 2.74 -8.75
C ARG A 36 11.87 2.47 -8.53
N ARG A 37 12.36 2.67 -7.31
CA ARG A 37 13.78 2.51 -6.98
C ARG A 37 14.25 1.07 -6.98
N GLU A 38 13.47 0.16 -6.38
CA GLU A 38 13.91 -1.23 -6.17
C GLU A 38 13.51 -2.18 -7.30
N PHE A 39 12.44 -1.86 -8.04
CA PHE A 39 11.87 -2.78 -9.04
C PHE A 39 11.67 -2.15 -10.42
N ASP A 40 12.15 -0.92 -10.64
CA ASP A 40 11.97 -0.15 -11.89
C ASP A 40 10.50 -0.12 -12.33
N HIS A 41 9.61 0.05 -11.35
CA HIS A 41 8.16 0.03 -11.56
C HIS A 41 7.52 1.30 -11.02
N ASP A 42 6.79 2.02 -11.86
CA ASP A 42 6.16 3.30 -11.53
C ASP A 42 4.62 3.19 -11.61
N PRO A 43 3.97 2.58 -10.60
CA PRO A 43 2.52 2.41 -10.59
C PRO A 43 1.82 3.74 -10.32
N GLN A 44 0.66 3.94 -10.92
CA GLN A 44 -0.15 5.11 -10.61
C GLN A 44 -0.71 5.03 -9.18
N PRO A 45 -0.90 6.17 -8.48
CA PRO A 45 -1.39 6.17 -7.10
C PRO A 45 -2.67 5.36 -6.89
N HIS A 46 -3.64 5.49 -7.79
CA HIS A 46 -4.90 4.76 -7.67
C HIS A 46 -4.75 3.25 -7.90
N GLU A 47 -3.77 2.81 -8.68
CA GLU A 47 -3.48 1.39 -8.88
C GLU A 47 -2.85 0.80 -7.62
N MET A 48 -1.93 1.57 -7.02
CA MET A 48 -1.28 1.24 -5.75
C MET A 48 -2.31 1.11 -4.63
N GLU A 49 -3.19 2.09 -4.46
CA GLU A 49 -4.22 2.03 -3.42
C GLU A 49 -5.20 0.87 -3.63
N ARG A 50 -5.62 0.59 -4.87
CA ARG A 50 -6.43 -0.60 -5.17
C ARG A 50 -5.71 -1.90 -4.83
N ALA A 51 -4.40 -1.96 -5.04
CA ALA A 51 -3.61 -3.13 -4.67
C ALA A 51 -3.51 -3.29 -3.14
N LEU A 52 -3.29 -2.19 -2.43
CA LEU A 52 -3.20 -2.16 -0.97
C LEU A 52 -4.52 -2.52 -0.30
N MET A 53 -5.65 -1.96 -0.75
CA MET A 53 -6.99 -2.26 -0.22
C MET A 53 -7.40 -3.73 -0.34
N ARG A 54 -6.87 -4.46 -1.32
CA ARG A 54 -7.16 -5.89 -1.49
C ARG A 54 -6.24 -6.77 -0.63
N CYS A 55 -5.18 -6.21 -0.04
CA CYS A 55 -4.27 -6.96 0.81
C CYS A 55 -4.88 -7.06 2.21
N SER A 56 -5.31 -8.25 2.61
CA SER A 56 -5.96 -8.47 3.91
C SER A 56 -5.08 -8.16 5.13
N ARG A 57 -3.77 -7.93 4.93
CA ARG A 57 -2.80 -7.69 5.99
C ARG A 57 -2.23 -6.27 6.01
N ILE A 58 -2.61 -5.44 5.03
CA ILE A 58 -2.17 -4.04 4.98
C ILE A 58 -3.41 -3.18 5.08
N HIS A 59 -3.39 -2.26 6.04
CA HIS A 59 -4.53 -1.44 6.41
C HIS A 59 -4.20 0.02 6.23
N ARG A 60 -5.18 0.79 5.78
CA ARG A 60 -5.07 2.25 5.78
C ARG A 60 -5.26 2.76 7.20
N VAL A 61 -4.21 3.25 7.82
CA VAL A 61 -4.20 3.73 9.22
C VAL A 61 -4.43 5.24 9.34
N GLY A 62 -4.37 5.98 8.23
CA GLY A 62 -4.65 7.41 8.24
C GLY A 62 -4.42 8.09 6.90
N SER A 63 -4.17 9.39 6.96
CA SER A 63 -3.74 10.22 5.83
C SER A 63 -2.83 11.34 6.32
N VAL A 64 -1.91 11.77 5.46
CA VAL A 64 -1.00 12.89 5.68
C VAL A 64 -1.02 13.80 4.46
N GLU A 65 -0.82 15.11 4.65
CA GLU A 65 -0.72 16.05 3.54
C GLU A 65 0.71 16.04 2.96
N VAL A 66 0.84 15.80 1.66
CA VAL A 66 2.12 15.83 0.93
C VAL A 66 1.94 16.63 -0.34
N ASP A 67 2.68 17.73 -0.47
CA ASP A 67 2.57 18.69 -1.57
C ASP A 67 1.17 19.32 -1.69
N GLY A 68 0.49 19.54 -0.56
CA GLY A 68 -0.88 20.08 -0.52
C GLY A 68 -1.97 19.07 -0.87
N GLU A 69 -1.62 17.80 -1.09
CA GLU A 69 -2.58 16.72 -1.38
C GLU A 69 -2.65 15.71 -0.23
N PRO A 70 -3.85 15.26 0.17
CA PRO A 70 -3.99 14.21 1.17
C PRO A 70 -3.56 12.86 0.57
N VAL A 71 -2.61 12.18 1.23
CA VAL A 71 -2.08 10.89 0.83
C VAL A 71 -2.36 9.85 1.92
N SER A 72 -2.86 8.68 1.53
CA SER A 72 -3.15 7.57 2.45
C SER A 72 -1.88 7.03 3.12
N VAL A 73 -1.96 6.75 4.43
CA VAL A 73 -0.92 6.06 5.20
C VAL A 73 -1.32 4.61 5.43
N TRP A 74 -0.39 3.70 5.20
CA TRP A 74 -0.59 2.25 5.24
C TRP A 74 0.33 1.61 6.27
N ALA A 75 -0.20 0.66 7.03
CA ALA A 75 0.57 -0.16 7.96
C ALA A 75 0.19 -1.64 7.80
N SER A 76 1.15 -2.52 8.07
CA SER A 76 0.95 -3.95 8.03
C SER A 76 0.57 -4.45 9.41
N GLU A 77 -0.30 -5.45 9.51
CA GLU A 77 -0.63 -6.14 10.77
C GLU A 77 0.60 -6.67 11.53
N TRP A 78 1.71 -6.87 10.83
CA TRP A 78 2.97 -7.38 11.39
C TRP A 78 3.99 -6.28 11.64
N GLY A 79 3.66 -5.03 11.28
CA GLY A 79 4.51 -3.88 11.54
C GLY A 79 4.55 -3.56 13.02
N PRO A 80 5.70 -3.08 13.54
CA PRO A 80 5.84 -2.72 14.96
C PRO A 80 4.91 -1.57 15.39
N GLU A 81 4.42 -0.80 14.43
CA GLU A 81 3.54 0.35 14.62
C GLU A 81 2.05 -0.01 14.48
N PHE A 82 1.74 -1.27 14.19
CA PHE A 82 0.36 -1.73 14.09
C PHE A 82 -0.18 -2.07 15.48
N ASP A 83 -0.66 -1.05 16.17
CA ASP A 83 -1.59 -1.25 17.28
C ASP A 83 -2.85 -1.89 16.69
N GLY A 84 -3.04 -3.20 16.92
CA GLY A 84 -4.18 -4.00 16.43
C GLY A 84 -5.58 -3.55 16.87
N GLY A 85 -5.73 -2.28 17.24
CA GLY A 85 -6.96 -1.58 17.56
C GLY A 85 -7.49 -0.76 16.39
N MET A 86 -7.77 -1.39 15.24
CA MET A 86 -8.83 -0.86 14.38
C MET A 86 -10.16 -1.34 14.92
N THR A 87 -10.75 -0.44 15.71
CA THR A 87 -12.18 -0.26 15.95
C THR A 87 -13.03 -1.16 15.08
N LYS A 88 -13.68 -2.15 15.71
CA LYS A 88 -14.84 -2.83 15.13
C LYS A 88 -15.78 -1.74 14.61
N VAL A 89 -15.86 -1.57 13.29
CA VAL A 89 -16.99 -0.86 12.69
C VAL A 89 -18.19 -1.76 12.96
N ARG A 90 -18.83 -1.54 14.11
CA ARG A 90 -20.16 -2.07 14.39
C ARG A 90 -21.08 -1.37 13.39
N HIS A 91 -21.54 -2.12 12.40
CA HIS A 91 -22.78 -1.81 11.74
C HIS A 91 -23.89 -2.12 12.75
N ASP A 92 -24.41 -1.08 13.40
CA ASP A 92 -25.78 -1.09 13.92
C ASP A 92 -26.75 -0.76 12.77
#